data_AF-A0A7Y1T6M2-F1
#
_entry.id   AF-A0A7Y1T6M2-F1
#
_cell.length_a   1.000
_cell.length_b   1.000
_cell.length_c   1.000
_cell.angle_alpha   90.00
_cell.angle_beta   90.00
_cell.angle_gamma   90.00
#
_symmetry.space_group_name_H-M   'P 1'
#
loop_
_entity.id
_entity.type
_entity.pdbx_description
1 polymer ?
#
loop_
_entity_poly.entity_id
_entity_poly.type
_entity_poly.pdbx_seq_one_letter_code
_entity_poly.pdbx_strand_id
1 'polypeptide(L)'
;QKFDTIDLSVRQQGNQNRVILILNPTTKEHFVYTRFFEDKGVQEGSNTSKDNTTYIHTTYLDNLNNLSQSYIEQIEQMKQRRPEKYKQQMLGSWMSKAEGVIFTNWTIGEFKKKGVSVWGQDYGFAADPSTLVETNIDTDNKIIYLRECFYLPRLTTSQIAQLNLKHAKDGLIVGDSAEVRLLHEIKAKGCNVTKSIKGQGSVTYGISLLQDYDLVVSPDSTNLIKELNNYRWLERKSNTPVDAYNHLIDAIRYSVGYQLQNPNRGQYAIR
;
A
#
# COMPACT_ATOMS: atom_id res chain seq x y z
N GLN A 1 -7.73 -30.93 2.07
CA GLN A 1 -6.29 -31.13 1.80
C GLN A 1 -5.61 -29.76 1.80
N LYS A 2 -4.38 -29.65 2.31
CA LYS A 2 -3.63 -28.39 2.25
C LYS A 2 -3.16 -28.18 0.80
N PHE A 3 -3.36 -26.96 0.26
CA PHE A 3 -3.00 -26.60 -1.12
C PHE A 3 -1.58 -27.06 -1.49
N ASP A 4 -0.61 -26.85 -0.60
CA ASP A 4 0.80 -27.21 -0.80
C ASP A 4 1.01 -28.70 -1.09
N THR A 5 0.21 -29.57 -0.47
CA THR A 5 0.33 -31.01 -0.68
C THR A 5 -0.02 -31.38 -2.12
N ILE A 6 -1.03 -30.73 -2.70
CA ILE A 6 -1.45 -30.94 -4.09
C ILE A 6 -0.41 -30.30 -5.02
N ASP A 7 -0.05 -29.05 -4.77
CA ASP A 7 0.94 -28.29 -5.56
C ASP A 7 2.27 -29.05 -5.70
N LEU A 8 2.82 -29.58 -4.59
CA LEU A 8 4.07 -30.35 -4.58
C LEU A 8 3.97 -31.76 -5.18
N SER A 9 2.75 -32.27 -5.37
CA SER A 9 2.51 -33.59 -5.96
C SER A 9 2.48 -33.57 -7.49
N VAL A 10 2.25 -32.40 -8.11
CA VAL A 10 2.24 -32.25 -9.57
C VAL A 10 3.68 -32.00 -10.07
N ARG A 11 4.40 -33.08 -10.42
CA ARG A 11 5.85 -33.02 -10.71
C ARG A 11 6.32 -33.89 -11.88
N GLN A 12 5.44 -34.17 -12.85
CA GLN A 12 5.80 -35.02 -13.98
C GLN A 12 6.87 -34.35 -14.85
N GLN A 13 7.95 -35.07 -15.15
CA GLN A 13 9.00 -34.61 -16.06
C GLN A 13 8.55 -34.72 -17.53
N GLY A 14 9.04 -33.83 -18.40
CA GLY A 14 8.74 -33.83 -19.84
C GLY A 14 7.37 -33.26 -20.21
N ASN A 15 6.50 -32.98 -19.23
CA ASN A 15 5.18 -32.40 -19.43
C ASN A 15 5.05 -31.03 -18.74
N GLN A 16 4.17 -30.19 -19.26
CA GLN A 16 3.82 -28.95 -18.59
C GLN A 16 2.84 -29.21 -17.43
N ASN A 17 3.37 -29.15 -16.21
CA ASN A 17 2.56 -29.23 -14.99
C ASN A 17 1.79 -27.92 -14.78
N ARG A 18 0.47 -28.00 -14.57
CA ARG A 18 -0.38 -26.84 -14.28
C ARG A 18 -1.32 -27.15 -13.12
N VAL A 19 -1.44 -26.20 -12.20
CA VAL A 19 -2.49 -26.18 -11.17
C VAL A 19 -3.47 -25.07 -11.54
N ILE A 20 -4.75 -25.41 -11.70
CA ILE A 20 -5.82 -24.45 -12.00
C ILE A 20 -6.66 -24.28 -10.74
N LEU A 21 -6.68 -23.06 -10.21
CA LEU A 21 -7.49 -22.70 -9.05
C LEU A 21 -8.67 -21.85 -9.51
N ILE A 22 -9.90 -22.34 -9.25
CA ILE A 22 -11.15 -21.63 -9.55
C ILE A 22 -11.85 -21.37 -8.23
N LEU A 23 -12.13 -20.11 -7.92
CA LEU A 23 -12.81 -19.71 -6.70
C LEU A 23 -13.60 -18.42 -6.88
N ASN A 24 -14.54 -18.19 -5.99
CA ASN A 24 -15.06 -16.85 -5.72
C ASN A 24 -14.23 -16.23 -4.58
N PRO A 25 -13.83 -14.95 -4.70
CA PRO A 25 -13.15 -14.22 -3.65
C PRO A 25 -13.91 -14.26 -2.32
N THR A 26 -13.16 -14.41 -1.23
CA THR A 26 -13.69 -14.40 0.14
C THR A 26 -13.18 -13.17 0.87
N THR A 27 -12.32 -13.35 1.88
CA THR A 27 -11.66 -12.25 2.58
C THR A 27 -10.18 -12.18 2.21
N LYS A 28 -9.59 -10.99 2.33
CA LYS A 28 -8.14 -10.77 2.16
C LYS A 28 -7.28 -11.53 3.19
N GLU A 29 -7.88 -12.16 4.20
CA GLU A 29 -7.19 -13.04 5.16
C GLU A 29 -6.93 -14.43 4.61
N HIS A 30 -7.65 -14.81 3.55
CA HIS A 30 -7.54 -16.13 2.96
C HIS A 30 -6.17 -16.31 2.33
N PHE A 31 -5.55 -17.48 2.52
CA PHE A 31 -4.18 -17.75 2.07
C PHE A 31 -3.98 -17.52 0.56
N VAL A 32 -5.03 -17.69 -0.25
CA VAL A 32 -4.99 -17.42 -1.70
C VAL A 32 -4.72 -15.94 -1.96
N TYR A 33 -5.39 -15.04 -1.24
CA TYR A 33 -5.14 -13.61 -1.39
C TYR A 33 -3.72 -13.26 -0.95
N THR A 34 -3.31 -13.71 0.23
CA THR A 34 -1.97 -13.44 0.75
C THR A 34 -0.88 -13.94 -0.21
N ARG A 35 -0.91 -15.23 -0.56
CA ARG A 35 0.14 -15.88 -1.36
C ARG A 35 0.20 -15.40 -2.81
N PHE A 36 -0.94 -15.17 -3.45
CA PHE A 36 -0.98 -14.90 -4.89
C PHE A 36 -1.21 -13.43 -5.23
N PHE A 37 -1.71 -12.59 -4.31
CA PHE A 37 -1.98 -11.18 -4.58
C PHE A 37 -1.14 -10.25 -3.71
N GLU A 38 -1.27 -10.31 -2.38
CA GLU A 38 -0.57 -9.42 -1.44
C GLU A 38 0.96 -9.59 -1.51
N ASP A 39 1.46 -10.80 -1.29
CA ASP A 39 2.90 -11.13 -1.30
C ASP A 39 3.52 -10.98 -2.69
N LYS A 40 2.67 -10.99 -3.73
CA LYS A 40 3.07 -10.84 -5.11
C LYS A 40 2.91 -9.43 -5.62
N GLY A 41 2.33 -8.49 -4.86
CA GLY A 41 2.00 -7.16 -5.35
C GLY A 41 1.23 -7.20 -6.67
N VAL A 42 0.14 -7.98 -6.70
CA VAL A 42 -0.79 -8.07 -7.83
C VAL A 42 -2.13 -7.51 -7.39
N GLN A 43 -2.65 -6.56 -8.17
CA GLN A 43 -3.96 -5.97 -7.91
C GLN A 43 -5.06 -7.03 -8.08
N GLU A 44 -6.00 -7.08 -7.14
CA GLU A 44 -7.19 -7.92 -7.30
C GLU A 44 -8.01 -7.51 -8.53
N GLY A 45 -8.69 -8.49 -9.13
CA GLY A 45 -9.47 -8.26 -10.34
C GLY A 45 -8.65 -8.03 -11.62
N SER A 46 -7.32 -8.15 -11.56
CA SER A 46 -6.45 -7.99 -12.72
C SER A 46 -6.41 -9.25 -13.60
N ASN A 47 -6.34 -9.01 -14.91
CA ASN A 47 -6.06 -10.03 -15.93
C ASN A 47 -4.60 -9.85 -16.37
N THR A 48 -3.69 -10.67 -15.83
CA THR A 48 -2.24 -10.51 -16.03
C THR A 48 -1.48 -11.82 -15.78
N SER A 49 -0.19 -11.83 -16.08
CA SER A 49 0.73 -12.90 -15.67
C SER A 49 1.88 -12.30 -14.87
N LYS A 50 2.21 -12.92 -13.73
CA LYS A 50 3.37 -12.55 -12.91
C LYS A 50 4.08 -13.81 -12.44
N ASP A 51 5.40 -13.83 -12.59
CA ASP A 51 6.25 -15.00 -12.35
C ASP A 51 5.71 -16.24 -13.11
N ASN A 52 5.34 -17.29 -12.38
CA ASN A 52 4.76 -18.53 -12.88
C ASN A 52 3.22 -18.59 -12.75
N THR A 53 2.55 -17.50 -12.36
CA THR A 53 1.10 -17.46 -12.12
C THR A 53 0.41 -16.60 -13.18
N THR A 54 -0.68 -17.11 -13.73
CA THR A 54 -1.59 -16.34 -14.60
C THR A 54 -2.89 -16.06 -13.83
N TYR A 55 -3.28 -14.80 -13.81
CA TYR A 55 -4.45 -14.27 -13.12
C TYR A 55 -5.53 -13.99 -14.16
N ILE A 56 -6.69 -14.61 -13.95
CA ILE A 56 -7.86 -14.44 -14.78
C ILE A 56 -9.01 -14.09 -13.84
N HIS A 57 -9.60 -12.93 -14.05
CA HIS A 57 -10.75 -12.42 -13.35
C HIS A 57 -11.90 -12.26 -14.34
N THR A 58 -13.00 -12.93 -14.03
CA THR A 58 -14.24 -12.90 -14.80
C THR A 58 -15.39 -12.49 -13.88
N THR A 59 -16.34 -11.75 -14.43
CA THR A 59 -17.56 -11.31 -13.76
C THR A 59 -18.78 -11.73 -14.57
N TYR A 60 -19.99 -11.41 -14.09
CA TYR A 60 -21.20 -11.61 -14.88
C TYR A 60 -21.19 -10.82 -16.21
N LEU A 61 -20.39 -9.74 -16.29
CA LEU A 61 -20.27 -8.92 -17.50
C LEU A 61 -19.69 -9.70 -18.68
N ASP A 62 -18.79 -10.64 -18.41
CA ASP A 62 -18.15 -11.48 -19.44
C ASP A 62 -19.11 -12.53 -20.02
N ASN A 63 -20.29 -12.71 -19.40
CA ASN A 63 -21.29 -13.70 -19.77
C ASN A 63 -22.70 -13.10 -20.01
N LEU A 64 -22.80 -11.79 -20.26
CA LEU A 64 -24.09 -11.06 -20.33
C LEU A 64 -25.10 -11.69 -21.28
N ASN A 65 -24.66 -12.15 -22.46
CA ASN A 65 -25.54 -12.70 -23.49
C ASN A 65 -26.25 -13.99 -23.06
N ASN A 66 -25.78 -14.64 -22.00
CA ASN A 66 -26.34 -15.88 -21.47
C ASN A 66 -27.17 -15.64 -20.19
N LEU A 67 -27.42 -14.38 -19.83
CA LEU A 67 -28.20 -14.00 -18.65
C LEU A 67 -29.58 -13.49 -19.05
N SER A 68 -30.61 -13.79 -18.25
CA SER A 68 -31.94 -13.25 -18.49
C SER A 68 -32.00 -11.76 -18.17
N GLN A 69 -32.84 -11.03 -18.91
CA GLN A 69 -33.07 -9.61 -18.66
C GLN A 69 -33.53 -9.33 -17.21
N SER A 70 -34.41 -10.17 -16.69
CA SER A 70 -34.89 -10.08 -15.30
C SER A 70 -33.80 -10.28 -14.25
N TYR A 71 -32.74 -11.03 -14.57
CA TYR A 71 -31.60 -11.20 -13.68
C TYR A 71 -30.67 -9.98 -13.74
N ILE A 72 -30.43 -9.43 -14.94
CA ILE A 72 -29.65 -8.19 -15.13
C ILE A 72 -30.30 -7.04 -14.37
N GLU A 73 -31.62 -6.89 -14.43
CA GLU A 73 -32.35 -5.85 -13.69
C GLU A 73 -32.20 -5.98 -12.18
N GLN A 74 -32.18 -7.21 -11.64
CA GLN A 74 -31.92 -7.44 -10.22
C GLN A 74 -30.49 -7.04 -9.81
N ILE A 75 -29.51 -7.29 -10.69
CA ILE A 75 -28.13 -6.88 -10.47
C ILE A 75 -28.02 -5.35 -10.45
N GLU A 76 -28.66 -4.65 -11.38
CA GLU A 76 -28.67 -3.18 -11.42
C GLU A 76 -29.37 -2.58 -10.20
N GLN A 77 -30.49 -3.17 -9.74
CA GLN A 77 -31.11 -2.80 -8.48
C GLN A 77 -30.19 -3.01 -7.28
N MET A 78 -29.42 -4.12 -7.27
CA MET A 78 -28.44 -4.38 -6.21
C MET A 78 -27.31 -3.34 -6.24
N LYS A 79 -26.81 -2.98 -7.41
CA LYS A 79 -25.77 -1.96 -7.59
C LYS A 79 -26.17 -0.62 -6.99
N GLN A 80 -27.43 -0.22 -7.17
CA GLN A 80 -27.96 1.02 -6.61
C GLN A 80 -28.22 0.92 -5.09
N ARG A 81 -28.88 -0.16 -4.64
CA ARG A 81 -29.34 -0.27 -3.24
C ARG A 81 -28.25 -0.73 -2.27
N ARG A 82 -27.30 -1.54 -2.76
CA ARG A 82 -26.27 -2.24 -1.99
C ARG A 82 -24.96 -2.32 -2.78
N PRO A 83 -24.31 -1.18 -3.09
CA PRO A 83 -23.13 -1.11 -3.96
C PRO A 83 -21.97 -1.99 -3.47
N GLU A 84 -21.75 -2.09 -2.17
CA GLU A 84 -20.70 -2.96 -1.61
C GLU A 84 -20.99 -4.44 -1.81
N LYS A 85 -22.27 -4.85 -1.65
CA LYS A 85 -22.69 -6.23 -1.94
C LYS A 85 -22.58 -6.56 -3.43
N TYR A 86 -22.87 -5.59 -4.29
CA TYR A 86 -22.68 -5.71 -5.73
C TYR A 86 -21.21 -5.91 -6.08
N LYS A 87 -20.29 -5.08 -5.55
CA LYS A 87 -18.84 -5.24 -5.78
C LYS A 87 -18.35 -6.64 -5.39
N GLN A 88 -18.75 -7.13 -4.22
CA GLN A 88 -18.33 -8.43 -3.73
C GLN A 88 -18.91 -9.59 -4.56
N GLN A 89 -20.23 -9.62 -4.73
CA GLN A 89 -20.91 -10.78 -5.29
C GLN A 89 -20.90 -10.81 -6.81
N MET A 90 -20.96 -9.64 -7.45
CA MET A 90 -21.11 -9.54 -8.90
C MET A 90 -19.81 -9.14 -9.60
N LEU A 91 -18.98 -8.32 -8.95
CA LEU A 91 -17.68 -7.89 -9.51
C LEU A 91 -16.47 -8.65 -8.96
N GLY A 92 -16.67 -9.63 -8.07
CA GLY A 92 -15.56 -10.46 -7.58
C GLY A 92 -14.51 -9.70 -6.77
N SER A 93 -14.88 -8.65 -6.03
CA SER A 93 -13.94 -7.96 -5.13
C SER A 93 -13.65 -8.80 -3.88
N TRP A 94 -12.40 -8.79 -3.41
CA TRP A 94 -12.08 -9.44 -2.13
C TRP A 94 -12.60 -8.60 -0.97
N MET A 95 -13.22 -9.25 0.01
CA MET A 95 -13.66 -8.54 1.21
C MET A 95 -12.44 -8.14 2.03
N SER A 96 -12.39 -6.87 2.44
CA SER A 96 -11.32 -6.37 3.31
C SER A 96 -11.19 -7.23 4.56
N LYS A 97 -9.93 -7.48 4.95
CA LYS A 97 -9.56 -8.25 6.14
C LYS A 97 -10.16 -7.68 7.42
N ALA A 98 -10.26 -6.35 7.53
CA ALA A 98 -10.79 -5.71 8.71
C ALA A 98 -11.98 -4.82 8.37
N GLU A 99 -13.07 -4.97 9.13
CA GLU A 99 -14.09 -3.94 9.19
C GLU A 99 -13.44 -2.63 9.68
N GLY A 100 -13.57 -1.55 8.90
CA GLY A 100 -13.02 -0.24 9.27
C GLY A 100 -11.56 0.01 8.89
N VAL A 101 -11.02 -0.69 7.87
CA VAL A 101 -9.79 -0.25 7.19
C VAL A 101 -9.90 1.23 6.80
N ILE A 102 -8.83 1.98 7.05
CA ILE A 102 -8.78 3.43 6.92
C ILE A 102 -8.65 3.86 5.45
N PHE A 103 -7.82 3.17 4.68
CA PHE A 103 -7.51 3.52 3.29
C PHE A 103 -8.13 2.52 2.32
N THR A 104 -9.06 3.01 1.50
CA THR A 104 -9.74 2.22 0.46
C THR A 104 -9.48 2.75 -0.96
N ASN A 105 -8.91 3.95 -1.05
CA ASN A 105 -8.56 4.70 -2.26
C ASN A 105 -7.11 4.45 -2.68
N TRP A 106 -6.75 3.19 -2.89
CA TRP A 106 -5.40 2.84 -3.34
C TRP A 106 -5.41 1.71 -4.37
N THR A 107 -4.39 1.71 -5.22
CA THR A 107 -4.18 0.70 -6.26
C THR A 107 -2.70 0.36 -6.38
N ILE A 108 -2.41 -0.84 -6.88
CA ILE A 108 -1.05 -1.24 -7.26
C ILE A 108 -0.79 -0.76 -8.69
N GLY A 109 0.31 -0.04 -8.89
CA GLY A 109 0.65 0.52 -10.20
C GLY A 109 2.09 1.01 -10.30
N GLU A 110 2.49 1.44 -11.48
CA GLU A 110 3.83 2.00 -11.72
C GLU A 110 4.07 3.26 -10.88
N PHE A 111 5.22 3.33 -10.20
CA PHE A 111 5.66 4.54 -9.51
C PHE A 111 6.08 5.62 -10.51
N LYS A 112 5.49 6.82 -10.40
CA LYS A 112 5.78 7.94 -11.31
C LYS A 112 6.30 9.14 -10.55
N LYS A 113 7.21 9.88 -11.19
CA LYS A 113 7.76 11.14 -10.68
C LYS A 113 7.11 12.32 -11.40
N LYS A 114 6.03 12.85 -10.82
CA LYS A 114 5.28 14.01 -11.30
C LYS A 114 5.69 15.30 -10.58
N GLY A 115 5.92 15.22 -9.28
CA GLY A 115 6.46 16.28 -8.45
C GLY A 115 7.89 16.01 -7.98
N VAL A 116 8.29 16.68 -6.90
CA VAL A 116 9.55 16.43 -6.21
C VAL A 116 9.41 15.16 -5.36
N SER A 117 10.38 14.25 -5.43
CA SER A 117 10.42 13.11 -4.52
C SER A 117 10.84 13.55 -3.13
N VAL A 118 10.06 13.16 -2.12
CA VAL A 118 10.41 13.29 -0.70
C VAL A 118 10.26 11.94 -0.03
N TRP A 119 11.21 11.60 0.81
CA TRP A 119 11.23 10.34 1.52
C TRP A 119 10.65 10.52 2.92
N GLY A 120 9.74 9.63 3.29
CA GLY A 120 9.27 9.48 4.66
C GLY A 120 10.08 8.42 5.39
N GLN A 121 10.34 8.62 6.68
CA GLN A 121 11.05 7.62 7.48
C GLN A 121 10.49 7.52 8.91
N ASP A 122 10.17 6.28 9.31
CA ASP A 122 9.80 5.92 10.67
C ASP A 122 10.91 5.04 11.29
N TYR A 123 11.20 5.25 12.57
CA TYR A 123 12.34 4.61 13.25
C TYR A 123 11.84 3.57 14.25
N GLY A 124 11.78 2.31 13.82
CA GLY A 124 11.44 1.20 14.70
C GLY A 124 12.56 0.86 15.70
N PHE A 125 12.16 0.46 16.90
CA PHE A 125 13.05 -0.03 17.97
C PHE A 125 12.89 -1.54 18.19
N ALA A 126 14.01 -2.23 18.43
CA ALA A 126 14.06 -3.67 18.67
C ALA A 126 13.39 -4.50 17.55
N ALA A 127 12.20 -5.05 17.79
CA ALA A 127 11.48 -5.86 16.79
C ALA A 127 10.77 -5.00 15.74
N ASP A 128 10.51 -3.73 16.06
CA ASP A 128 9.82 -2.83 15.14
C ASP A 128 10.76 -2.45 13.98
N PRO A 129 10.22 -2.38 12.75
CA PRO A 129 10.99 -2.07 11.57
C PRO A 129 11.30 -0.59 11.48
N SER A 130 12.53 -0.26 11.09
CA SER A 130 12.81 1.04 10.50
C SER A 130 12.37 1.02 9.04
N THR A 131 11.79 2.12 8.58
CA THR A 131 11.20 2.22 7.24
C THR A 131 11.79 3.38 6.45
N LEU A 132 11.70 3.28 5.12
CA LEU A 132 11.91 4.40 4.22
C LEU A 132 10.99 4.22 3.03
N VAL A 133 10.25 5.28 2.68
CA VAL A 133 9.29 5.28 1.58
C VAL A 133 9.46 6.54 0.76
N GLU A 134 9.60 6.41 -0.56
CA GLU A 134 9.60 7.53 -1.48
C GLU A 134 8.16 7.90 -1.81
N THR A 135 7.85 9.19 -1.65
CA THR A 135 6.56 9.77 -2.01
C THR A 135 6.76 10.76 -3.14
N ASN A 136 5.81 10.78 -4.07
CA ASN A 136 5.78 11.76 -5.15
C ASN A 136 4.34 12.14 -5.43
N ILE A 137 4.03 13.44 -5.31
CA ILE A 137 2.66 13.95 -5.35
C ILE A 137 2.38 14.57 -6.73
N ASP A 138 1.33 14.09 -7.38
CA ASP A 138 0.67 14.73 -8.51
C ASP A 138 -0.53 15.51 -7.97
N THR A 139 -0.32 16.81 -7.71
CA THR A 139 -1.34 17.69 -7.13
C THR A 139 -2.49 17.96 -8.09
N ASP A 140 -2.23 17.91 -9.40
CA ASP A 140 -3.22 18.23 -10.43
C ASP A 140 -4.28 17.13 -10.51
N ASN A 141 -3.83 15.87 -10.44
CA ASN A 141 -4.72 14.70 -10.50
C ASN A 141 -5.08 14.16 -9.11
N LYS A 142 -4.57 14.77 -8.03
CA LYS A 142 -4.69 14.28 -6.65
C LYS A 142 -4.25 12.82 -6.50
N ILE A 143 -3.08 12.48 -7.04
CA ILE A 143 -2.48 11.15 -6.92
C ILE A 143 -1.19 11.23 -6.11
N ILE A 144 -0.97 10.28 -5.19
CA ILE A 144 0.31 10.10 -4.51
C ILE A 144 0.91 8.77 -4.96
N TYR A 145 2.05 8.84 -5.64
CA TYR A 145 2.85 7.68 -5.98
C TYR A 145 3.75 7.31 -4.80
N LEU A 146 3.73 6.03 -4.43
CA LEU A 146 4.40 5.50 -3.25
C LEU A 146 5.31 4.34 -3.64
N ARG A 147 6.56 4.39 -3.16
CA ARG A 147 7.53 3.31 -3.35
C ARG A 147 8.30 3.05 -2.06
N GLU A 148 8.07 1.88 -1.48
CA GLU A 148 8.86 1.35 -0.37
C GLU A 148 10.32 1.19 -0.79
N CYS A 149 11.24 1.72 0.02
CA CYS A 149 12.68 1.57 -0.18
C CYS A 149 13.24 0.44 0.70
N PHE A 150 12.85 0.42 1.98
CA PHE A 150 13.14 -0.69 2.89
C PHE A 150 12.15 -0.72 4.06
N TYR A 151 12.02 -1.92 4.64
CA TYR A 151 11.25 -2.22 5.84
C TYR A 151 12.01 -3.30 6.62
N LEU A 152 12.86 -2.90 7.57
CA LEU A 152 13.84 -3.79 8.20
C LEU A 152 13.92 -3.58 9.71
N PRO A 153 13.82 -4.64 10.53
CA PRO A 153 13.97 -4.54 11.97
C PRO A 153 15.45 -4.48 12.39
N ARG A 154 15.70 -4.04 13.63
CA ARG A 154 17.02 -4.10 14.30
C ARG A 154 18.15 -3.39 13.56
N LEU A 155 17.87 -2.29 12.88
CA LEU A 155 18.91 -1.48 12.25
C LEU A 155 19.59 -0.56 13.27
N THR A 156 20.91 -0.50 13.21
CA THR A 156 21.68 0.54 13.90
C THR A 156 21.59 1.88 13.15
N THR A 157 21.80 3.01 13.83
CA THR A 157 21.82 4.35 13.20
C THR A 157 22.75 4.43 11.99
N SER A 158 23.92 3.76 12.05
CA SER A 158 24.86 3.72 10.93
C SER A 158 24.30 2.96 9.72
N GLN A 159 23.61 1.84 9.95
CA GLN A 159 22.97 1.08 8.88
C GLN A 159 21.80 1.84 8.27
N ILE A 160 20.99 2.52 9.08
CA ILE A 160 19.91 3.40 8.60
C ILE A 160 20.50 4.49 7.70
N ALA A 161 21.56 5.17 8.12
CA ALA A 161 22.20 6.20 7.31
C ALA A 161 22.76 5.66 5.97
N GLN A 162 23.38 4.47 5.98
CA GLN A 162 23.87 3.82 4.75
C GLN A 162 22.73 3.49 3.79
N LEU A 163 21.61 2.94 4.28
CA LEU A 163 20.44 2.66 3.46
C LEU A 163 19.79 3.94 2.95
N ASN A 164 19.68 4.97 3.78
CA ASN A 164 19.18 6.28 3.38
C ASN A 164 20.00 6.86 2.21
N LEU A 165 21.33 6.85 2.30
CA LEU A 165 22.20 7.32 1.21
C LEU A 165 22.07 6.46 -0.05
N LYS A 166 21.88 5.15 0.09
CA LYS A 166 21.65 4.24 -1.04
C LYS A 166 20.36 4.57 -1.79
N HIS A 167 19.28 4.84 -1.06
CA HIS A 167 17.93 4.96 -1.62
C HIS A 167 17.52 6.41 -1.94
N ALA A 168 17.71 7.32 -0.98
CA ALA A 168 17.35 8.74 -1.12
C ALA A 168 18.48 9.61 -1.67
N LYS A 169 19.75 9.17 -1.57
CA LYS A 169 20.94 9.94 -1.97
C LYS A 169 20.95 11.32 -1.29
N ASP A 170 20.83 12.40 -2.06
CA ASP A 170 20.74 13.80 -1.66
C ASP A 170 19.29 14.29 -1.44
N GLY A 171 18.30 13.44 -1.75
CA GLY A 171 16.89 13.68 -1.57
C GLY A 171 16.50 13.93 -0.11
N LEU A 172 15.47 14.75 0.09
CA LEU A 172 14.98 15.11 1.42
C LEU A 172 14.28 13.93 2.10
N ILE A 173 14.73 13.60 3.31
CA ILE A 173 14.10 12.62 4.21
C ILE A 173 13.39 13.38 5.33
N VAL A 174 12.11 13.09 5.53
CA VAL A 174 11.30 13.59 6.64
C VAL A 174 11.13 12.44 7.63
N GLY A 175 11.93 12.49 8.70
CA GLY A 175 11.98 11.45 9.72
C GLY A 175 11.08 11.75 10.92
N ASP A 176 10.72 10.71 11.66
CA ASP A 176 10.02 10.86 12.93
C ASP A 176 10.77 11.81 13.88
N SER A 177 10.05 12.79 14.42
CA SER A 177 10.59 13.81 15.31
C SER A 177 10.74 13.36 16.77
N ALA A 178 10.35 12.12 17.13
CA ALA A 178 10.48 11.62 18.51
C ALA A 178 11.94 11.41 18.93
N GLU A 179 12.81 10.96 18.01
CA GLU A 179 14.22 10.67 18.29
C GLU A 179 15.16 11.74 17.72
N VAL A 180 15.15 12.93 18.34
CA VAL A 180 15.96 14.09 17.90
C VAL A 180 17.47 13.76 17.79
N ARG A 181 17.99 12.94 18.70
CA ARG A 181 19.40 12.51 18.68
C ARG A 181 19.73 11.66 17.45
N LEU A 182 18.86 10.70 17.12
CA LEU A 182 19.03 9.83 15.95
C LEU A 182 19.03 10.65 14.66
N LEU A 183 18.13 11.63 14.52
CA LEU A 183 18.11 12.55 13.38
C LEU A 183 19.43 13.31 13.24
N HIS A 184 19.99 13.81 14.35
CA HIS A 184 21.29 14.48 14.35
C HIS A 184 22.42 13.55 13.90
N GLU A 185 22.45 12.31 14.38
CA GLU A 185 23.46 11.33 14.01
C GLU A 185 23.36 10.91 12.53
N ILE A 186 22.14 10.72 12.01
CA ILE A 186 21.89 10.44 10.59
C ILE A 186 22.32 11.63 9.71
N LYS A 187 22.01 12.86 10.13
CA LYS A 187 22.43 14.08 9.43
C LYS A 187 23.95 14.23 9.41
N ALA A 188 24.62 13.96 10.53
CA ALA A 188 26.09 14.00 10.62
C ALA A 188 26.77 12.96 9.72
N LYS A 189 26.05 11.89 9.35
CA LYS A 189 26.50 10.87 8.38
C LYS A 189 26.21 11.24 6.92
N GLY A 190 25.73 12.45 6.65
CA GLY A 190 25.56 13.00 5.29
C GLY A 190 24.15 12.88 4.70
N CYS A 191 23.17 12.36 5.44
CA CYS A 191 21.79 12.31 4.97
C CYS A 191 21.12 13.69 5.03
N ASN A 192 20.37 14.05 3.98
CA ASN A 192 19.53 15.24 3.97
C ASN A 192 18.21 14.96 4.73
N VAL A 193 18.27 15.01 6.07
CA VAL A 193 17.13 14.70 6.94
C VAL A 193 16.58 15.94 7.66
N THR A 194 15.26 16.00 7.77
CA THR A 194 14.51 16.97 8.58
C THR A 194 13.47 16.26 9.43
N LYS A 195 13.02 16.92 10.49
CA LYS A 195 11.99 16.39 11.38
C LYS A 195 10.60 16.55 10.77
N SER A 196 9.73 15.56 11.00
CA SER A 196 8.31 15.66 10.70
C SER A 196 7.62 16.75 11.56
N ILE A 197 6.49 17.24 11.07
CA ILE A 197 5.69 18.24 11.76
C ILE A 197 4.73 17.50 12.69
N LYS A 198 5.00 17.56 14.01
CA LYS A 198 4.13 16.96 15.04
C LYS A 198 3.32 18.01 15.79
N GLY A 199 2.11 17.60 16.19
CA GLY A 199 1.18 18.34 17.03
C GLY A 199 0.02 17.43 17.47
N GLN A 200 -0.78 17.88 18.43
CA GLN A 200 -2.01 17.17 18.83
C GLN A 200 -2.93 17.02 17.61
N GLY A 201 -3.39 15.81 17.31
CA GLY A 201 -4.20 15.53 16.12
C GLY A 201 -3.42 15.38 14.81
N SER A 202 -2.09 15.39 14.82
CA SER A 202 -1.29 15.18 13.60
C SER A 202 -1.52 13.82 12.93
N VAL A 203 -1.89 12.80 13.71
CA VAL A 203 -2.25 11.47 13.18
C VAL A 203 -3.51 11.52 12.34
N THR A 204 -4.62 12.00 12.92
CA THR A 204 -5.90 12.11 12.22
C THR A 204 -5.82 13.08 11.05
N TYR A 205 -5.11 14.20 11.19
CA TYR A 205 -4.89 15.16 10.11
C TYR A 205 -4.16 14.51 8.91
N GLY A 206 -3.04 13.84 9.14
CA GLY A 206 -2.31 13.20 8.03
C GLY A 206 -3.06 12.01 7.42
N ILE A 207 -3.90 11.30 8.20
CA ILE A 207 -4.81 10.28 7.62
C ILE A 207 -5.81 10.96 6.67
N SER A 208 -6.47 12.03 7.11
CA SER A 208 -7.42 12.79 6.28
C SER A 208 -6.74 13.30 5.00
N LEU A 209 -5.52 13.82 5.13
CA LEU A 209 -4.75 14.33 4.00
C LEU A 209 -4.46 13.26 2.95
N LEU A 210 -4.14 12.03 3.39
CA LEU A 210 -3.94 10.90 2.47
C LEU A 210 -5.26 10.38 1.88
N GLN A 211 -6.37 10.47 2.61
CA GLN A 211 -7.70 10.10 2.10
C GLN A 211 -8.22 11.06 1.02
N ASP A 212 -7.70 12.28 0.95
CA ASP A 212 -8.05 13.26 -0.09
C ASP A 212 -7.37 12.97 -1.46
N TYR A 213 -6.47 11.97 -1.53
CA TYR A 213 -5.70 11.61 -2.72
C TYR A 213 -5.84 10.12 -3.06
N ASP A 214 -5.84 9.78 -4.34
CA ASP A 214 -5.67 8.39 -4.75
C ASP A 214 -4.22 7.94 -4.55
N LEU A 215 -4.02 6.78 -3.92
CA LEU A 215 -2.68 6.24 -3.67
C LEU A 215 -2.32 5.20 -4.75
N VAL A 216 -1.16 5.38 -5.39
CA VAL A 216 -0.60 4.39 -6.33
C VAL A 216 0.66 3.80 -5.72
N VAL A 217 0.57 2.52 -5.35
CA VAL A 217 1.61 1.78 -4.65
C VAL A 217 2.41 0.94 -5.63
N SER A 218 3.74 1.06 -5.60
CA SER A 218 4.58 0.26 -6.48
C SER A 218 4.46 -1.24 -6.17
N PRO A 219 4.51 -2.14 -7.17
CA PRO A 219 4.22 -3.58 -6.97
C PRO A 219 5.20 -4.32 -6.06
N ASP A 220 6.38 -3.75 -5.82
CA ASP A 220 7.42 -4.27 -4.93
C ASP A 220 7.24 -3.82 -3.47
N SER A 221 6.31 -2.90 -3.19
CA SER A 221 6.00 -2.38 -1.85
C SER A 221 5.06 -3.30 -1.08
N THR A 222 5.40 -4.58 -0.94
CA THR A 222 4.51 -5.59 -0.36
C THR A 222 4.23 -5.37 1.13
N ASN A 223 5.17 -4.78 1.88
CA ASN A 223 4.91 -4.41 3.27
C ASN A 223 3.92 -3.25 3.36
N LEU A 224 4.03 -2.24 2.48
CA LEU A 224 3.04 -1.16 2.39
C LEU A 224 1.64 -1.69 2.01
N ILE A 225 1.55 -2.59 1.02
CA ILE A 225 0.28 -3.23 0.62
C ILE A 225 -0.35 -3.93 1.82
N LYS A 226 0.47 -4.67 2.59
CA LYS A 226 0.04 -5.32 3.82
C LYS A 226 -0.43 -4.31 4.87
N GLU A 227 0.28 -3.21 5.08
CA GLU A 227 -0.18 -2.16 5.98
C GLU A 227 -1.54 -1.58 5.55
N LEU A 228 -1.68 -1.21 4.27
CA LEU A 228 -2.93 -0.66 3.72
C LEU A 228 -4.12 -1.64 3.84
N ASN A 229 -3.91 -2.95 3.71
CA ASN A 229 -4.96 -3.95 3.89
C ASN A 229 -5.40 -4.12 5.36
N ASN A 230 -4.58 -3.67 6.33
CA ASN A 230 -4.75 -4.01 7.75
C ASN A 230 -4.93 -2.80 8.67
N TYR A 231 -4.45 -1.62 8.27
CA TYR A 231 -4.52 -0.40 9.07
C TYR A 231 -5.97 0.08 9.18
N ARG A 232 -6.50 0.08 10.41
CA ARG A 232 -7.93 0.22 10.68
C ARG A 232 -8.21 1.12 11.88
N TRP A 233 -9.44 1.59 11.97
CA TRP A 233 -9.93 2.25 13.18
C TRP A 233 -10.05 1.23 14.32
N LEU A 234 -9.41 1.53 15.46
CA LEU A 234 -9.65 0.84 16.72
C LEU A 234 -10.99 1.29 17.32
N GLU A 235 -11.23 2.61 17.34
CA GLU A 235 -12.49 3.23 17.75
C GLU A 235 -12.85 4.32 16.75
N ARG A 236 -13.99 4.15 16.07
CA ARG A 236 -14.43 5.07 15.01
C ARG A 236 -14.92 6.39 15.57
N LYS A 237 -15.54 6.41 16.75
CA LYS A 237 -16.10 7.65 17.31
C LYS A 237 -15.03 8.67 17.70
N SER A 238 -13.87 8.20 18.15
CA SER A 238 -12.74 9.03 18.54
C SER A 238 -11.69 9.20 17.44
N ASN A 239 -11.91 8.61 16.25
CA ASN A 239 -10.92 8.53 15.16
C ASN A 239 -9.57 8.01 15.69
N THR A 240 -9.61 6.95 16.49
CA THR A 240 -8.39 6.32 17.03
C THR A 240 -8.02 5.14 16.14
N PRO A 241 -6.90 5.19 15.39
CA PRO A 241 -6.43 4.05 14.63
C PRO A 241 -5.82 2.99 15.56
N VAL A 242 -5.70 1.75 15.08
CA VAL A 242 -4.90 0.73 15.77
C VAL A 242 -3.43 1.13 15.78
N ASP A 243 -2.71 0.79 16.85
CA ASP A 243 -1.25 0.93 16.94
C ASP A 243 -0.56 -0.33 16.37
N ALA A 244 -0.83 -0.61 15.10
CA ALA A 244 -0.28 -1.72 14.35
C ALA A 244 -0.46 -1.47 12.85
N TYR A 245 0.44 -2.01 12.02
CA TYR A 245 0.39 -1.87 10.56
C TYR A 245 0.46 -0.40 10.10
N ASN A 246 1.33 0.39 10.72
CA ASN A 246 1.39 1.83 10.52
C ASN A 246 2.79 2.39 10.26
N HIS A 247 3.86 1.59 10.21
CA HIS A 247 5.22 2.12 10.13
C HIS A 247 5.50 2.81 8.77
N LEU A 248 5.10 2.21 7.65
CA LEU A 248 5.21 2.85 6.34
C LEU A 248 4.15 3.94 6.19
N ILE A 249 2.93 3.72 6.66
CA ILE A 249 1.85 4.72 6.62
C ILE A 249 2.23 5.99 7.38
N ASP A 250 2.85 5.87 8.56
CA ASP A 250 3.33 7.01 9.35
C ASP A 250 4.49 7.72 8.64
N ALA A 251 5.44 6.97 8.07
CA ALA A 251 6.49 7.53 7.22
C ALA A 251 5.90 8.34 6.04
N ILE A 252 4.88 7.80 5.34
CA ILE A 252 4.18 8.49 4.26
C ILE A 252 3.51 9.77 4.79
N ARG A 253 2.80 9.70 5.91
CA ARG A 253 2.16 10.87 6.53
C ARG A 253 3.17 11.98 6.83
N TYR A 254 4.36 11.63 7.32
CA TYR A 254 5.41 12.61 7.61
C TYR A 254 5.87 13.35 6.34
N SER A 255 6.19 12.60 5.29
CA SER A 255 6.68 13.17 4.03
C SER A 255 5.61 13.93 3.26
N VAL A 256 4.38 13.41 3.16
CA VAL A 256 3.26 14.07 2.49
C VAL A 256 2.81 15.32 3.26
N GLY A 257 2.70 15.23 4.58
CA GLY A 257 2.38 16.38 5.43
C GLY A 257 3.39 17.51 5.27
N TYR A 258 4.70 17.17 5.21
CA TYR A 258 5.75 18.15 4.95
C TYR A 258 5.63 18.81 3.57
N GLN A 259 5.43 18.02 2.52
CA GLN A 259 5.33 18.50 1.14
C GLN A 259 4.14 19.44 0.94
N LEU A 260 2.95 19.05 1.43
CA LEU A 260 1.73 19.83 1.21
C LEU A 260 1.65 21.08 2.09
N GLN A 261 2.33 21.12 3.24
CA GLN A 261 2.46 22.34 4.04
C GLN A 261 3.54 23.30 3.49
N ASN A 262 4.47 22.82 2.66
CA ASN A 262 5.57 23.63 2.11
C ASN A 262 5.69 23.48 0.57
N PRO A 263 4.62 23.75 -0.20
CA PRO A 263 4.58 23.42 -1.63
C PRO A 263 5.67 24.09 -2.49
N ASN A 264 6.26 25.20 -2.01
CA ASN A 264 7.27 25.98 -2.73
C ASN A 264 8.72 25.73 -2.26
N ARG A 265 8.97 24.87 -1.26
CA ARG A 265 10.30 24.72 -0.66
C ARG A 265 11.14 23.70 -1.42
N GLY A 266 12.04 24.17 -2.28
CA GLY A 266 12.92 23.33 -3.11
C GLY A 266 12.94 23.73 -4.59
N GLN A 267 11.98 24.53 -5.06
CA GLN A 267 12.09 25.26 -6.31
C GLN A 267 12.96 26.51 -6.09
N TYR A 268 14.27 26.34 -6.00
CA TYR A 268 15.18 27.48 -6.16
C TYR A 268 15.36 27.70 -7.65
N ALA A 269 14.67 28.69 -8.19
CA ALA A 269 15.01 29.21 -9.51
C ALA A 269 16.47 29.68 -9.46
N ILE A 270 17.36 28.98 -10.14
CA ILE A 270 18.69 29.50 -10.45
C ILE A 270 18.44 30.63 -11.46
N ARG A 271 18.48 31.88 -10.98
CA ARG A 271 18.65 33.05 -11.84
C ARG A 271 20.13 33.39 -11.92
#